data_AF-A0A9P7WXG1-F1
#
_entry.id   AF-A0A9P7WXG1-F1
#
_cell.length_a   1.000
_cell.length_b   1.000
_cell.length_c   1.000
_cell.angle_alpha   90.00
_cell.angle_beta   90.00
_cell.angle_gamma   90.00
#
_symmetry.space_group_name_H-M   'P 1'
#
loop_
_entity.id
_entity.type
_entity.pdbx_description
1 polymer ?
#
loop_
_entity_poly.entity_id
_entity_poly.type
_entity_poly.pdbx_seq_one_letter_code
_entity_poly.pdbx_strand_id
1 'polypeptide(L)'
;MAVFSRIVIGVTLASALIASVAGSPSGSPGSDLKVRHAQHARRGRHGKRTQCAAKTIAADAASTAVQVAAASSSTAPTTTKSVVKTTTKSTAAAAATTTKAATTSSSGVKAGLSWTDISISQSGWLDGASWCYNWGTGPCSKQGLENIPMFWGTKTISAWQSDVMGKSWGHILGMNEPNIASQSNLSPQAAASLWMQYIEPVTGKKGSPAVTTGSDGLTWMKQFMAACDKCTIDFMVVHHYTIDPDSAISFITEFHTQWPDMEIWITEIGCMDYSGKGVYCDQGTADNMMEKVQSWVNTTPWITHWAWYLPAKTTNIDYSNLMMNGDGSPTTFGKKFLGQA
;
A
#
# COMPACT_ATOMS: atom_id res chain seq x y z
N MET A 1 -3.44 55.08 40.03
CA MET A 1 -4.74 55.31 39.36
C MET A 1 -4.79 54.45 38.09
N ALA A 2 -5.93 53.77 37.86
CA ALA A 2 -6.34 52.92 36.71
C ALA A 2 -5.49 51.64 36.47
N VAL A 3 -5.92 50.39 36.71
CA VAL A 3 -7.11 49.59 36.29
C VAL A 3 -7.17 49.35 34.78
N PHE A 4 -7.09 48.07 34.35
CA PHE A 4 -7.91 47.35 33.33
C PHE A 4 -7.30 45.93 33.15
N SER A 5 -7.86 44.90 33.78
CA SER A 5 -8.99 44.04 33.37
C SER A 5 -8.66 43.08 32.21
N ARG A 6 -8.58 41.78 32.54
CA ARG A 6 -8.42 40.65 31.62
C ARG A 6 -9.80 40.27 31.06
N ILE A 7 -9.92 40.18 29.74
CA ILE A 7 -11.09 39.61 29.07
C ILE A 7 -10.80 38.13 28.77
N VAL A 8 -11.59 37.25 29.36
CA VAL A 8 -11.71 35.83 29.01
C VAL A 8 -12.97 35.71 28.16
N ILE A 9 -12.82 35.29 26.90
CA ILE A 9 -13.96 34.90 26.05
C ILE A 9 -14.04 33.38 26.12
N GLY A 10 -14.99 32.88 26.92
CA GLY A 10 -15.49 31.52 26.82
C GLY A 10 -16.53 31.44 25.71
N VAL A 11 -16.37 30.51 24.78
CA VAL A 11 -17.44 30.11 23.84
C VAL A 11 -17.92 28.74 24.25
N THR A 12 -19.18 28.73 24.69
CA THR A 12 -19.97 27.59 25.15
C THR A 12 -20.35 26.70 23.96
N LEU A 13 -20.00 25.40 24.00
CA LEU A 13 -20.61 24.40 23.11
C LEU A 13 -21.95 23.96 23.71
N ALA A 14 -23.03 24.12 22.95
CA ALA A 14 -24.34 23.58 23.26
C ALA A 14 -24.42 22.10 22.84
N SER A 15 -24.64 21.22 23.82
CA SER A 15 -24.99 19.81 23.62
C SER A 15 -26.51 19.68 23.46
N ALA A 16 -26.97 19.07 22.36
CA ALA A 16 -28.37 18.70 22.20
C ALA A 16 -28.60 17.28 22.74
N LEU A 17 -29.32 17.20 23.86
CA LEU A 17 -29.91 15.99 24.44
C LEU A 17 -31.28 15.78 23.78
N ILE A 18 -31.56 14.59 23.22
CA ILE A 18 -32.93 14.18 22.90
C ILE A 18 -33.34 13.10 23.91
N ALA A 19 -34.34 13.45 24.71
CA ALA A 19 -34.93 12.61 25.73
C ALA A 19 -35.90 11.58 25.13
N SER A 20 -35.85 10.38 25.68
CA SER A 20 -36.82 9.30 25.56
C SER A 20 -38.14 9.63 26.26
N VAL A 21 -39.26 9.19 25.70
CA VAL A 21 -40.53 9.08 26.43
C VAL A 21 -41.11 7.69 26.20
N ALA A 22 -41.35 6.97 27.28
CA ALA A 22 -41.99 5.67 27.34
C ALA A 22 -43.52 5.82 27.50
N GLY A 23 -44.26 4.87 26.94
CA GLY A 23 -45.68 4.69 27.19
C GLY A 23 -46.18 3.37 26.60
N SER A 24 -46.32 2.34 27.44
CA SER A 24 -47.09 1.12 27.13
C SER A 24 -48.59 1.37 27.39
N PRO A 25 -49.50 0.58 26.80
CA PRO A 25 -49.97 -0.61 27.52
C PRO A 25 -50.24 -1.86 26.66
N SER A 26 -50.34 -2.96 27.41
CA SER A 26 -50.71 -4.36 27.15
C SER A 26 -51.68 -4.73 26.02
N GLY A 27 -51.42 -5.89 25.38
CA GLY A 27 -52.43 -6.73 24.72
C GLY A 27 -51.84 -7.78 23.75
N SER A 28 -51.78 -9.06 24.15
CA SER A 28 -51.74 -10.24 23.25
C SER A 28 -53.20 -10.68 22.97
N PRO A 29 -53.55 -11.50 21.92
CA PRO A 29 -52.76 -12.59 21.35
C PRO A 29 -52.86 -12.83 19.80
N GLY A 30 -51.92 -13.63 19.28
CA GLY A 30 -52.11 -14.68 18.27
C GLY A 30 -52.52 -14.33 16.83
N SER A 31 -51.66 -14.64 15.86
CA SER A 31 -51.97 -15.49 14.69
C SER A 31 -50.81 -15.52 13.68
N ASP A 32 -50.59 -16.71 13.14
CA ASP A 32 -49.86 -16.99 11.90
C ASP A 32 -50.12 -15.96 10.80
N LEU A 33 -49.12 -15.63 9.98
CA LEU A 33 -49.22 -15.81 8.52
C LEU A 33 -47.91 -15.50 7.78
N LYS A 34 -47.56 -16.43 6.88
CA LYS A 34 -46.56 -16.35 5.81
C LYS A 34 -46.82 -15.16 4.86
N VAL A 35 -45.77 -14.43 4.45
CA VAL A 35 -45.75 -13.61 3.22
C VAL A 35 -44.32 -13.68 2.64
N ARG A 36 -44.00 -14.59 1.71
CA ARG A 36 -44.15 -14.56 0.23
C ARG A 36 -43.59 -13.31 -0.47
N HIS A 37 -42.53 -13.57 -1.23
CA HIS A 37 -41.98 -12.78 -2.31
C HIS A 37 -43.06 -12.37 -3.32
N ALA A 38 -43.02 -11.11 -3.78
CA ALA A 38 -43.78 -10.64 -4.92
C ALA A 38 -42.83 -10.18 -6.04
N GLN A 39 -42.72 -11.03 -7.06
CA GLN A 39 -42.28 -10.65 -8.40
C GLN A 39 -43.42 -9.91 -9.10
N HIS A 40 -43.12 -8.78 -9.75
CA HIS A 40 -44.04 -8.17 -10.72
C HIS A 40 -43.60 -8.51 -12.14
N ALA A 41 -44.36 -9.42 -12.76
CA ALA A 41 -44.40 -9.62 -14.21
C ALA A 41 -45.58 -8.82 -14.80
N ARG A 42 -45.37 -8.21 -15.97
CA ARG A 42 -46.46 -7.83 -16.89
C ARG A 42 -46.22 -8.45 -18.26
N ARG A 43 -47.16 -9.31 -18.66
CA ARG A 43 -47.45 -9.79 -20.03
C ARG A 43 -47.75 -8.57 -20.93
N GLY A 44 -47.46 -8.48 -22.24
CA GLY A 44 -47.26 -9.46 -23.29
C GLY A 44 -48.40 -9.34 -24.32
N ARG A 45 -48.14 -8.85 -25.55
CA ARG A 45 -48.90 -9.25 -26.76
C ARG A 45 -48.18 -8.94 -28.08
N HIS A 46 -48.30 -9.90 -29.00
CA HIS A 46 -47.69 -10.03 -30.33
C HIS A 46 -48.10 -8.99 -31.39
N GLY A 47 -47.19 -8.75 -32.33
CA GLY A 47 -47.44 -8.13 -33.64
C GLY A 47 -46.36 -8.53 -34.66
N LYS A 48 -46.79 -8.79 -35.90
CA LYS A 48 -46.13 -9.56 -36.98
C LYS A 48 -44.81 -8.98 -37.55
N ARG A 49 -44.04 -9.91 -38.16
CA ARG A 49 -42.93 -9.75 -39.13
C ARG A 49 -43.16 -8.66 -40.19
N THR A 50 -42.13 -7.86 -40.43
CA THR A 50 -41.75 -7.34 -41.75
C THR A 50 -40.23 -7.10 -41.78
N GLN A 51 -39.59 -7.60 -42.85
CA GLN A 51 -38.16 -7.43 -43.13
C GLN A 51 -37.87 -5.98 -43.52
N CYS A 52 -36.81 -5.39 -42.96
CA CYS A 52 -36.09 -4.29 -43.58
C CYS A 52 -34.58 -4.57 -43.50
N ALA A 53 -33.92 -4.37 -44.63
CA ALA A 53 -32.53 -4.68 -44.92
C ALA A 53 -31.55 -3.92 -44.01
N ALA A 54 -30.54 -4.65 -43.51
CA ALA A 54 -29.35 -4.04 -42.92
C ALA A 54 -28.49 -3.47 -44.05
N LYS A 55 -28.34 -2.15 -44.05
CA LYS A 55 -27.43 -1.41 -44.93
C LYS A 55 -26.02 -1.53 -44.34
N THR A 56 -25.16 -2.27 -45.03
CA THR A 56 -23.72 -2.34 -44.80
C THR A 56 -23.14 -0.92 -44.87
N ILE A 57 -22.48 -0.48 -43.79
CA ILE A 57 -21.52 0.63 -43.86
C ILE A 57 -20.14 -0.02 -43.71
N ALA A 58 -19.44 -0.13 -44.83
CA ALA A 58 -18.07 -0.58 -44.89
C ALA A 58 -17.17 0.49 -44.24
N ALA A 59 -16.23 0.04 -43.42
CA ALA A 59 -15.12 0.83 -42.94
C ALA A 59 -14.08 0.92 -44.07
N ASP A 60 -13.78 2.14 -44.53
CA ASP A 60 -12.61 2.42 -45.36
C ASP A 60 -11.36 2.39 -44.47
N ALA A 61 -10.61 1.29 -44.56
CA ALA A 61 -9.24 1.19 -44.08
C ALA A 61 -8.30 1.36 -45.27
N ALA A 62 -7.84 2.58 -45.51
CA ALA A 62 -6.77 2.85 -46.46
C ALA A 62 -5.41 2.55 -45.81
N SER A 63 -4.92 1.32 -46.05
CA SER A 63 -3.53 0.92 -45.85
C SER A 63 -2.68 1.50 -46.96
N THR A 64 -1.66 2.30 -46.63
CA THR A 64 -0.58 2.65 -47.56
C THR A 64 0.71 2.04 -47.05
N ALA A 65 1.08 0.93 -47.67
CA ALA A 65 2.40 0.33 -47.57
C ALA A 65 3.38 1.15 -48.42
N VAL A 66 4.54 1.48 -47.86
CA VAL A 66 5.74 1.82 -48.65
C VAL A 66 6.83 0.84 -48.28
N GLN A 67 7.14 -0.03 -49.24
CA GLN A 67 8.38 -0.81 -49.27
C GLN A 67 9.51 0.07 -49.80
N VAL A 68 10.68 0.03 -49.18
CA VAL A 68 11.96 0.26 -49.87
C VAL A 68 12.97 -0.79 -49.39
N ALA A 69 13.70 -1.30 -50.37
CA ALA A 69 14.48 -2.52 -50.41
C ALA A 69 15.79 -2.53 -49.60
N ALA A 70 16.24 -3.75 -49.34
CA ALA A 70 17.55 -4.11 -48.84
C ALA A 70 18.68 -3.84 -49.85
N ALA A 71 19.89 -3.57 -49.36
CA ALA A 71 21.14 -3.85 -50.05
C ALA A 71 22.26 -4.14 -49.04
N SER A 72 22.96 -5.26 -49.28
CA SER A 72 24.07 -5.80 -48.49
C SER A 72 25.44 -5.22 -48.88
N SER A 73 26.35 -5.21 -47.89
CA SER A 73 27.79 -5.51 -47.91
C SER A 73 28.72 -4.99 -49.04
N SER A 74 29.83 -4.36 -48.63
CA SER A 74 31.16 -4.66 -49.20
C SER A 74 32.31 -4.34 -48.22
N THR A 75 33.44 -5.00 -48.44
CA THR A 75 34.56 -5.29 -47.53
C THR A 75 35.82 -4.45 -47.83
N ALA A 76 36.56 -4.08 -46.77
CA ALA A 76 38.04 -3.97 -46.59
C ALA A 76 38.87 -2.99 -47.47
N PRO A 77 40.04 -2.44 -47.02
CA PRO A 77 41.20 -3.24 -46.59
C PRO A 77 41.95 -2.80 -45.31
N THR A 78 42.71 -3.78 -44.83
CA THR A 78 43.68 -3.86 -43.74
C THR A 78 44.84 -2.86 -43.80
N THR A 79 45.26 -2.33 -42.64
CA THR A 79 46.69 -2.07 -42.35
C THR A 79 47.06 -2.53 -40.94
N THR A 80 48.06 -3.41 -40.90
CA THR A 80 48.71 -4.01 -39.74
C THR A 80 49.70 -3.07 -39.08
N LYS A 81 49.73 -3.00 -37.73
CA LYS A 81 50.98 -2.89 -36.94
C LYS A 81 50.85 -3.61 -35.60
N SER A 82 51.71 -4.61 -35.41
CA SER A 82 51.94 -5.39 -34.19
C SER A 82 52.56 -4.54 -33.07
N VAL A 83 52.12 -4.76 -31.82
CA VAL A 83 52.92 -4.46 -30.62
C VAL A 83 52.76 -5.57 -29.57
N VAL A 84 53.84 -6.34 -29.44
CA VAL A 84 54.47 -6.95 -28.26
C VAL A 84 53.60 -7.43 -27.08
N LYS A 85 53.63 -8.75 -26.90
CA LYS A 85 53.15 -9.51 -25.74
C LYS A 85 54.15 -9.39 -24.60
N THR A 86 53.74 -8.81 -23.46
CA THR A 86 54.51 -8.86 -22.21
C THR A 86 53.69 -9.55 -21.13
N THR A 87 54.10 -10.76 -20.79
CA THR A 87 53.61 -11.57 -19.68
C THR A 87 54.08 -10.98 -18.35
N THR A 88 53.15 -10.56 -17.49
CA THR A 88 53.43 -10.37 -16.06
C THR A 88 52.40 -11.12 -15.21
N LYS A 89 52.93 -11.67 -14.13
CA LYS A 89 52.42 -12.75 -13.29
C LYS A 89 51.33 -12.21 -12.36
N SER A 90 50.20 -12.91 -12.30
CA SER A 90 49.08 -12.64 -11.39
C SER A 90 49.51 -12.91 -9.94
N THR A 91 49.40 -11.90 -9.08
CA THR A 91 49.30 -12.07 -7.62
C THR A 91 47.89 -11.71 -7.21
N ALA A 92 47.14 -12.72 -6.77
CA ALA A 92 45.78 -12.58 -6.26
C ALA A 92 45.78 -11.70 -5.00
N ALA A 93 45.20 -10.52 -5.10
CA ALA A 93 44.78 -9.73 -3.94
C ALA A 93 43.34 -10.15 -3.60
N ALA A 94 43.17 -10.66 -2.38
CA ALA A 94 41.89 -11.05 -1.83
C ALA A 94 40.89 -9.88 -1.93
N ALA A 95 39.78 -10.11 -2.63
CA ALA A 95 38.67 -9.18 -2.67
C ALA A 95 38.07 -9.11 -1.26
N ALA A 96 38.32 -8.01 -0.55
CA ALA A 96 37.62 -7.68 0.67
C ALA A 96 36.16 -7.38 0.30
N THR A 97 35.28 -8.34 0.56
CA THR A 97 33.83 -8.16 0.47
C THR A 97 33.42 -7.22 1.60
N THR A 98 33.35 -5.91 1.33
CA THR A 98 32.70 -4.96 2.22
C THR A 98 31.19 -5.15 2.10
N THR A 99 30.64 -6.09 2.86
CA THR A 99 29.21 -6.12 3.15
C THR A 99 28.86 -4.86 3.93
N LYS A 100 28.21 -3.90 3.26
CA LYS A 100 27.58 -2.74 3.91
C LYS A 100 26.58 -3.29 4.92
N ALA A 101 26.88 -3.13 6.21
CA ALA A 101 26.01 -3.58 7.28
C ALA A 101 24.66 -2.88 7.15
N ALA A 102 23.59 -3.67 6.97
CA ALA A 102 22.21 -3.22 7.03
C ALA A 102 22.00 -2.51 8.37
N THR A 103 21.51 -1.28 8.31
CA THR A 103 21.27 -0.47 9.51
C THR A 103 19.98 -0.98 10.14
N THR A 104 20.12 -1.89 11.10
CA THR A 104 19.02 -2.52 11.82
C THR A 104 18.23 -1.47 12.59
N SER A 105 16.90 -1.58 12.58
CA SER A 105 16.01 -0.85 13.48
C SER A 105 16.49 -1.02 14.93
N SER A 106 16.37 0.02 15.75
CA SER A 106 16.99 0.10 17.08
C SER A 106 16.54 -0.98 18.09
N SER A 107 15.57 -1.83 17.74
CA SER A 107 15.15 -3.01 18.52
C SER A 107 15.28 -4.34 17.77
N GLY A 108 15.66 -4.36 16.48
CA GLY A 108 15.62 -5.54 15.62
C GLY A 108 14.19 -6.03 15.27
N VAL A 109 13.16 -5.41 15.84
CA VAL A 109 11.75 -5.71 15.57
C VAL A 109 11.36 -5.08 14.23
N LYS A 110 10.92 -5.91 13.28
CA LYS A 110 10.48 -5.49 11.93
C LYS A 110 9.00 -5.11 11.88
N ALA A 111 8.20 -5.62 12.81
CA ALA A 111 6.76 -5.42 12.84
C ALA A 111 6.41 -3.96 13.15
N GLY A 112 5.43 -3.43 12.43
CA GLY A 112 4.85 -2.12 12.67
C GLY A 112 3.33 -2.11 12.55
N LEU A 113 2.74 -1.00 12.99
CA LEU A 113 1.29 -0.86 13.12
C LEU A 113 0.74 0.17 12.11
N SER A 114 -0.17 -0.27 11.24
CA SER A 114 -0.98 0.59 10.40
C SER A 114 -2.18 1.13 11.22
N TRP A 115 -1.92 2.14 12.07
CA TRP A 115 -2.74 2.48 13.24
C TRP A 115 -3.29 3.91 13.20
N THR A 116 -4.62 4.07 13.22
CA THR A 116 -5.26 5.39 13.08
C THR A 116 -5.69 6.04 14.39
N ASP A 117 -6.13 5.27 15.39
CA ASP A 117 -6.75 5.82 16.60
C ASP A 117 -5.78 5.95 17.77
N ILE A 118 -5.14 7.11 17.89
CA ILE A 118 -4.19 7.43 18.98
C ILE A 118 -4.84 7.58 20.36
N SER A 119 -6.18 7.47 20.47
CA SER A 119 -6.87 7.44 21.77
C SER A 119 -6.84 6.06 22.42
N ILE A 120 -6.63 5.01 21.61
CA ILE A 120 -6.52 3.63 22.09
C ILE A 120 -5.12 3.40 22.63
N SER A 121 -5.03 2.79 23.82
CA SER A 121 -3.75 2.44 24.44
C SER A 121 -2.99 1.44 23.57
N GLN A 122 -1.75 1.79 23.21
CA GLN A 122 -0.84 0.91 22.47
C GLN A 122 0.04 0.04 23.37
N SER A 123 -0.12 0.11 24.70
CA SER A 123 0.73 -0.61 25.67
C SER A 123 0.87 -2.11 25.38
N GLY A 124 -0.21 -2.80 24.99
CA GLY A 124 -0.18 -4.22 24.63
C GLY A 124 0.50 -4.54 23.29
N TRP A 125 0.95 -3.53 22.56
CA TRP A 125 1.53 -3.66 21.21
C TRP A 125 3.03 -3.31 21.18
N LEU A 126 3.53 -2.53 22.15
CA LEU A 126 4.88 -1.95 22.11
C LEU A 126 6.01 -2.98 22.18
N ASP A 127 5.76 -4.15 22.78
CA ASP A 127 6.79 -5.19 22.89
C ASP A 127 7.04 -5.95 21.58
N GLY A 128 6.07 -5.92 20.65
CA GLY A 128 6.12 -6.63 19.38
C GLY A 128 6.12 -5.73 18.15
N ALA A 129 6.20 -4.40 18.31
CA ALA A 129 6.23 -3.46 17.21
C ALA A 129 7.21 -2.31 17.49
N SER A 130 7.82 -1.75 16.45
CA SER A 130 8.83 -0.68 16.57
C SER A 130 8.48 0.60 15.82
N TRP A 131 7.51 0.55 14.90
CA TRP A 131 7.09 1.68 14.08
C TRP A 131 5.59 1.67 13.84
N CYS A 132 5.04 2.81 13.45
CA CYS A 132 3.68 2.92 12.99
C CYS A 132 3.53 3.97 11.90
N TYR A 133 2.42 3.87 11.17
CA TYR A 133 1.93 4.90 10.26
C TYR A 133 0.40 4.86 10.23
N ASN A 134 -0.25 5.93 9.74
CA ASN A 134 -1.71 6.07 9.76
C ASN A 134 -2.30 6.60 8.45
N TRP A 135 -1.59 6.42 7.32
CA TRP A 135 -1.93 7.00 6.01
C TRP A 135 -1.95 8.54 5.95
N GLY A 136 -1.54 9.21 7.03
CA GLY A 136 -1.54 10.66 7.15
C GLY A 136 -0.18 11.22 7.56
N THR A 137 -0.20 12.49 7.94
CA THR A 137 0.98 13.29 8.27
C THR A 137 1.19 13.46 9.78
N GLY A 138 0.13 13.20 10.55
CA GLY A 138 0.13 13.29 12.01
C GLY A 138 0.59 12.00 12.68
N PRO A 139 0.84 12.04 14.00
CA PRO A 139 1.31 10.88 14.74
C PRO A 139 0.27 9.75 14.79
N CYS A 140 0.74 8.51 14.70
CA CYS A 140 0.03 7.25 14.93
C CYS A 140 0.30 6.67 16.32
N SER A 141 1.32 7.17 17.03
CA SER A 141 1.66 6.75 18.38
C SER A 141 2.19 7.92 19.21
N LYS A 142 1.88 7.89 20.51
CA LYS A 142 2.45 8.81 21.49
C LYS A 142 3.62 8.19 22.28
N GLN A 143 3.91 6.90 22.09
CA GLN A 143 4.82 6.14 22.94
C GLN A 143 5.52 5.04 22.17
N GLY A 144 6.86 4.98 22.26
CA GLY A 144 7.65 3.78 21.93
C GLY A 144 7.78 3.43 20.44
N LEU A 145 6.92 3.91 19.56
CA LEU A 145 6.96 3.64 18.12
C LEU A 145 7.50 4.82 17.32
N GLU A 146 8.32 4.55 16.30
CA GLU A 146 8.64 5.53 15.28
C GLU A 146 7.36 5.93 14.53
N ASN A 147 7.06 7.23 14.49
CA ASN A 147 5.93 7.75 13.72
C ASN A 147 6.39 8.09 12.30
N ILE A 148 5.84 7.39 11.32
CA ILE A 148 6.24 7.52 9.92
C ILE A 148 5.12 8.23 9.14
N PRO A 149 5.31 9.49 8.72
CA PRO A 149 4.31 10.22 7.96
C PRO A 149 4.28 9.70 6.51
N MET A 150 3.10 9.76 5.91
CA MET A 150 2.88 9.33 4.53
C MET A 150 2.37 10.48 3.68
N PHE A 151 3.02 10.71 2.54
CA PHE A 151 2.48 11.58 1.50
C PHE A 151 1.46 10.77 0.70
N TRP A 152 0.25 10.58 1.23
CA TRP A 152 -0.74 9.68 0.63
C TRP A 152 -1.02 10.01 -0.85
N GLY A 153 -1.12 11.30 -1.19
CA GLY A 153 -1.31 11.78 -2.55
C GLY A 153 -1.72 13.25 -2.60
N THR A 154 -2.40 13.67 -3.67
CA THR A 154 -2.80 15.08 -3.86
C THR A 154 -3.72 15.61 -2.76
N LYS A 155 -4.51 14.74 -2.13
CA LYS A 155 -5.42 15.08 -1.03
C LYS A 155 -4.71 15.49 0.26
N THR A 156 -3.44 15.10 0.44
CA THR A 156 -2.66 15.37 1.66
C THR A 156 -1.63 16.49 1.48
N ILE A 157 -1.59 17.19 0.34
CA ILE A 157 -0.58 18.23 0.07
C ILE A 157 -0.55 19.29 1.16
N SER A 158 -1.69 19.89 1.51
CA SER A 158 -1.73 20.97 2.50
C SER A 158 -1.23 20.52 3.88
N ALA A 159 -1.66 19.34 4.32
CA ALA A 159 -1.24 18.76 5.59
C ALA A 159 0.24 18.36 5.57
N TRP A 160 0.75 17.86 4.44
CA TRP A 160 2.17 17.52 4.29
C TRP A 160 3.08 18.74 4.39
N GLN A 161 2.68 19.84 3.75
CA GLN A 161 3.40 21.10 3.83
C GLN A 161 3.45 21.65 5.26
N SER A 162 2.37 21.56 6.03
CA SER A 162 2.33 22.05 7.41
C SER A 162 3.04 21.13 8.39
N ASP A 163 2.87 19.82 8.22
CA ASP A 163 3.18 18.86 9.27
C ASP A 163 4.54 18.18 9.05
N VAL A 164 5.02 18.09 7.82
CA VAL A 164 6.18 17.25 7.46
C VAL A 164 7.33 18.08 6.90
N MET A 165 7.05 18.98 5.96
CA MET A 165 8.10 19.80 5.33
C MET A 165 8.81 20.71 6.34
N GLY A 166 10.14 20.86 6.20
CA GLY A 166 10.96 21.65 7.11
C GLY A 166 11.28 20.97 8.46
N LYS A 167 10.82 19.73 8.67
CA LYS A 167 11.16 18.89 9.82
C LYS A 167 12.07 17.74 9.43
N SER A 168 12.73 17.14 10.41
CA SER A 168 13.55 15.93 10.24
C SER A 168 12.78 14.71 10.72
N TRP A 169 12.80 13.67 9.92
CA TRP A 169 12.16 12.38 10.18
C TRP A 169 13.19 11.26 10.10
N GLY A 170 12.97 10.14 10.79
CA GLY A 170 13.77 8.93 10.58
C GLY A 170 13.45 8.36 9.20
N HIS A 171 12.17 8.05 8.99
CA HIS A 171 11.61 7.58 7.73
C HIS A 171 10.36 8.38 7.34
N ILE A 172 10.09 8.42 6.03
CA ILE A 172 8.85 8.91 5.45
C ILE A 172 8.38 7.97 4.33
N LEU A 173 7.07 7.90 4.10
CA LEU A 173 6.47 7.08 3.04
C LEU A 173 5.97 7.95 1.89
N GLY A 174 6.13 7.44 0.66
CA GLY A 174 5.56 8.03 -0.55
C GLY A 174 4.06 7.76 -0.72
N MET A 175 3.58 7.91 -1.96
CA MET A 175 2.16 7.84 -2.33
C MET A 175 1.53 6.48 -2.06
N ASN A 176 0.24 6.49 -1.68
CA ASN A 176 -0.52 5.29 -1.37
C ASN A 176 -1.28 4.77 -2.60
N GLU A 177 -0.88 3.61 -3.11
CA GLU A 177 -1.51 2.91 -4.22
C GLU A 177 -1.78 3.84 -5.43
N PRO A 178 -0.75 4.54 -5.95
CA PRO A 178 -0.93 5.47 -7.06
C PRO A 178 -1.41 4.79 -8.34
N ASN A 179 -1.18 3.49 -8.50
CA ASN A 179 -1.68 2.70 -9.62
C ASN A 179 -3.19 2.42 -9.57
N ILE A 180 -3.87 2.69 -8.43
CA ILE A 180 -5.30 2.37 -8.27
C ILE A 180 -6.17 3.62 -8.38
N ALA A 181 -7.18 3.55 -9.27
CA ALA A 181 -8.06 4.67 -9.60
C ALA A 181 -8.87 5.21 -8.40
N SER A 182 -9.25 4.34 -7.46
CA SER A 182 -9.97 4.72 -6.25
C SER A 182 -9.07 5.26 -5.12
N GLN A 183 -7.76 5.19 -5.29
CA GLN A 183 -6.76 5.55 -4.28
C GLN A 183 -6.10 6.89 -4.63
N SER A 184 -4.78 7.01 -4.53
CA SER A 184 -4.12 8.28 -4.86
C SER A 184 -4.17 8.59 -6.35
N ASN A 185 -4.32 7.55 -7.20
CA ASN A 185 -4.60 7.64 -8.65
C ASN A 185 -3.69 8.63 -9.39
N LEU A 186 -2.43 8.27 -9.56
CA LEU A 186 -1.42 9.11 -10.19
C LEU A 186 -0.73 8.34 -11.32
N SER A 187 -0.49 9.01 -12.45
CA SER A 187 0.47 8.49 -13.42
C SER A 187 1.89 8.51 -12.81
N PRO A 188 2.81 7.67 -13.30
CA PRO A 188 4.20 7.71 -12.88
C PRO A 188 4.85 9.10 -13.00
N GLN A 189 4.55 9.86 -14.06
CA GLN A 189 5.11 11.20 -14.29
C GLN A 189 4.53 12.25 -13.33
N ALA A 190 3.23 12.14 -13.02
CA ALA A 190 2.60 13.01 -12.02
C ALA A 190 3.19 12.73 -10.64
N ALA A 191 3.38 11.44 -10.29
CA ALA A 191 4.00 11.06 -9.03
C ALA A 191 5.46 11.54 -8.93
N ALA A 192 6.26 11.41 -10.00
CA ALA A 192 7.63 11.94 -10.03
C ALA A 192 7.67 13.46 -9.82
N SER A 193 6.75 14.21 -10.45
CA SER A 193 6.65 15.66 -10.27
C SER A 193 6.30 16.05 -8.83
N LEU A 194 5.32 15.36 -8.23
CA LEU A 194 4.94 15.55 -6.83
C LEU A 194 6.07 15.16 -5.88
N TRP A 195 6.81 14.10 -6.19
CA TRP A 195 7.96 13.68 -5.40
C TRP A 195 8.99 14.79 -5.31
N MET A 196 9.45 15.32 -6.44
CA MET A 196 10.45 16.38 -6.48
C MET A 196 9.99 17.64 -5.75
N GLN A 197 8.68 17.93 -5.77
CA GLN A 197 8.14 19.12 -5.12
C GLN A 197 7.95 18.96 -3.61
N TYR A 198 7.49 17.80 -3.14
CA TYR A 198 7.00 17.63 -1.77
C TYR A 198 7.78 16.62 -0.94
N ILE A 199 8.33 15.56 -1.54
CA ILE A 199 9.01 14.46 -0.82
C ILE A 199 10.53 14.66 -0.82
N GLU A 200 11.11 14.98 -1.97
CA GLU A 200 12.55 15.20 -2.13
C GLU A 200 13.15 16.21 -1.12
N PRO A 201 12.53 17.38 -0.85
CA PRO A 201 13.10 18.34 0.10
C PRO A 201 13.00 17.92 1.58
N VAL A 202 12.31 16.82 1.90
CA VAL A 202 12.15 16.37 3.29
C VAL A 202 13.41 15.63 3.76
N THR A 203 13.86 15.96 4.97
CA THR A 203 15.00 15.28 5.60
C THR A 203 14.52 13.99 6.27
N GLY A 204 15.07 12.86 5.83
CA GLY A 204 14.73 11.52 6.30
C GLY A 204 14.90 10.49 5.17
N LYS A 205 14.90 9.20 5.54
CA LYS A 205 14.90 8.10 4.56
C LYS A 205 13.54 8.01 3.87
N LYS A 206 13.54 7.89 2.54
CA LYS A 206 12.35 8.01 1.69
C LYS A 206 11.94 6.66 1.12
N GLY A 207 10.76 6.20 1.49
CA GLY A 207 10.13 5.03 0.89
C GLY A 207 9.50 5.37 -0.45
N SER A 208 9.69 4.51 -1.45
CA SER A 208 8.99 4.60 -2.73
C SER A 208 7.47 4.76 -2.55
N PRO A 209 6.73 5.14 -3.60
CA PRO A 209 5.29 4.94 -3.59
C PRO A 209 4.94 3.48 -3.25
N ALA A 210 3.91 3.28 -2.45
CA ALA A 210 3.42 1.97 -2.07
C ALA A 210 2.47 1.46 -3.15
N VAL A 211 2.98 0.67 -4.10
CA VAL A 211 2.15 0.07 -5.14
C VAL A 211 1.51 -1.22 -4.63
N THR A 212 0.29 -1.48 -5.08
CA THR A 212 -0.37 -2.78 -4.86
C THR A 212 -0.24 -3.66 -6.08
N THR A 213 -0.45 -4.96 -5.89
CA THR A 213 -0.05 -6.02 -6.83
C THR A 213 -1.08 -6.35 -7.88
N GLY A 214 -2.02 -5.45 -8.16
CA GLY A 214 -2.75 -5.50 -9.43
C GLY A 214 -1.76 -5.69 -10.58
N SER A 215 -2.22 -6.21 -11.72
CA SER A 215 -1.35 -6.60 -12.84
C SER A 215 -0.43 -5.48 -13.37
N ASP A 216 -0.60 -4.25 -12.91
CA ASP A 216 0.17 -3.08 -13.28
C ASP A 216 1.10 -2.51 -12.20
N GLY A 217 1.08 -2.98 -10.94
CA GLY A 217 1.84 -2.36 -9.83
C GLY A 217 3.35 -2.30 -10.08
N LEU A 218 3.94 -3.43 -10.46
CA LEU A 218 5.37 -3.50 -10.80
C LEU A 218 5.70 -2.67 -12.05
N THR A 219 4.81 -2.69 -13.05
CA THR A 219 4.94 -1.90 -14.27
C THR A 219 4.92 -0.41 -13.97
N TRP A 220 3.98 0.04 -13.13
CA TRP A 220 3.85 1.41 -12.67
C TRP A 220 5.13 1.85 -11.94
N MET A 221 5.64 1.01 -11.03
CA MET A 221 6.87 1.34 -10.30
C MET A 221 8.06 1.49 -11.23
N LYS A 222 8.25 0.58 -12.20
CA LYS A 222 9.32 0.69 -13.21
C LYS A 222 9.24 2.00 -13.99
N GLN A 223 8.02 2.40 -14.38
CA GLN A 223 7.81 3.67 -15.07
C GLN A 223 8.08 4.89 -14.18
N PHE A 224 7.77 4.80 -12.88
CA PHE A 224 8.03 5.88 -11.92
C PHE A 224 9.53 6.06 -11.69
N MET A 225 10.25 4.95 -11.46
CA MET A 225 11.71 4.96 -11.32
C MET A 225 12.41 5.52 -12.57
N ALA A 226 11.88 5.23 -13.77
CA ALA A 226 12.38 5.82 -15.01
C ALA A 226 12.03 7.31 -15.17
N ALA A 227 10.87 7.74 -14.67
CA ALA A 227 10.42 9.13 -14.74
C ALA A 227 11.08 10.05 -13.71
N CYS A 228 11.67 9.49 -12.64
CA CYS A 228 12.31 10.26 -11.58
C CYS A 228 13.79 9.92 -11.37
N ASP A 229 14.59 10.21 -12.39
CA ASP A 229 16.05 10.00 -12.39
C ASP A 229 16.82 10.78 -11.30
N LYS A 230 16.18 11.80 -10.71
CA LYS A 230 16.72 12.65 -9.63
C LYS A 230 16.06 12.43 -8.28
N CYS A 231 15.11 11.50 -8.17
CA CYS A 231 14.50 11.15 -6.88
C CYS A 231 15.52 10.45 -5.99
N THR A 232 15.60 10.85 -4.73
CA THR A 232 16.27 10.06 -3.69
C THR A 232 15.27 9.04 -3.14
N ILE A 233 15.45 7.75 -3.41
CA ILE A 233 14.62 6.66 -2.86
C ILE A 233 15.54 5.73 -2.09
N ASP A 234 15.28 5.55 -0.79
CA ASP A 234 16.14 4.81 0.12
C ASP A 234 15.67 3.36 0.32
N PHE A 235 14.38 3.09 0.16
CA PHE A 235 13.79 1.77 0.28
C PHE A 235 12.51 1.64 -0.56
N MET A 236 12.17 0.41 -0.92
CA MET A 236 11.03 0.08 -1.75
C MET A 236 9.83 -0.31 -0.87
N VAL A 237 8.65 0.17 -1.22
CA VAL A 237 7.41 -0.04 -0.46
C VAL A 237 6.40 -0.81 -1.28
N VAL A 238 5.82 -1.86 -0.69
CA VAL A 238 4.85 -2.74 -1.36
C VAL A 238 3.64 -3.01 -0.48
N HIS A 239 2.48 -3.10 -1.12
CA HIS A 239 1.27 -3.68 -0.55
C HIS A 239 0.99 -5.03 -1.21
N HIS A 240 0.49 -6.01 -0.48
CA HIS A 240 0.00 -7.24 -1.09
C HIS A 240 -1.16 -7.87 -0.32
N TYR A 241 -2.18 -8.28 -1.07
CA TYR A 241 -3.42 -8.78 -0.51
C TYR A 241 -3.86 -10.02 -1.30
N THR A 242 -3.91 -11.15 -0.61
CA THR A 242 -4.13 -12.47 -1.22
C THR A 242 -4.60 -13.48 -0.17
N ILE A 243 -5.07 -14.64 -0.60
CA ILE A 243 -5.29 -15.82 0.26
C ILE A 243 -4.13 -16.83 0.15
N ASP A 244 -3.21 -16.63 -0.78
CA ASP A 244 -2.07 -17.51 -1.03
C ASP A 244 -0.75 -16.86 -0.55
N PRO A 245 -0.19 -17.30 0.59
CA PRO A 245 1.08 -16.76 1.09
C PRO A 245 2.25 -16.99 0.14
N ASP A 246 2.25 -18.06 -0.66
CA ASP A 246 3.36 -18.33 -1.58
C ASP A 246 3.30 -17.34 -2.76
N SER A 247 2.10 -16.95 -3.20
CA SER A 247 1.90 -15.84 -4.14
C SER A 247 2.41 -14.51 -3.59
N ALA A 248 2.17 -14.21 -2.30
CA ALA A 248 2.68 -13.01 -1.65
C ALA A 248 4.20 -12.96 -1.63
N ILE A 249 4.83 -14.04 -1.17
CA ILE A 249 6.29 -14.18 -1.10
C ILE A 249 6.89 -14.05 -2.50
N SER A 250 6.29 -14.70 -3.50
CA SER A 250 6.76 -14.62 -4.89
C SER A 250 6.71 -13.20 -5.43
N PHE A 251 5.59 -12.48 -5.26
CA PHE A 251 5.46 -11.11 -5.74
C PHE A 251 6.50 -10.18 -5.10
N ILE A 252 6.64 -10.23 -3.77
CA ILE A 252 7.53 -9.33 -3.06
C ILE A 252 9.00 -9.63 -3.41
N THR A 253 9.34 -10.92 -3.60
CA THR A 253 10.66 -11.34 -4.09
C THR A 253 10.93 -10.86 -5.51
N GLU A 254 9.93 -10.88 -6.41
CA GLU A 254 10.05 -10.33 -7.75
C GLU A 254 10.32 -8.82 -7.71
N PHE A 255 9.64 -8.10 -6.82
CA PHE A 255 9.86 -6.66 -6.61
C PHE A 255 11.30 -6.37 -6.18
N HIS A 256 11.81 -7.10 -5.17
CA HIS A 256 13.21 -6.99 -4.74
C HIS A 256 14.19 -7.34 -5.87
N THR A 257 13.87 -8.31 -6.73
CA THR A 257 14.73 -8.70 -7.86
C THR A 257 14.95 -7.56 -8.85
N GLN A 258 14.01 -6.62 -8.98
CA GLN A 258 14.19 -5.43 -9.83
C GLN A 258 15.08 -4.36 -9.20
N TRP A 259 15.14 -4.29 -7.87
CA TRP A 259 15.93 -3.33 -7.10
C TRP A 259 16.70 -4.04 -5.97
N PRO A 260 17.68 -4.91 -6.30
CA PRO A 260 18.29 -5.84 -5.35
C PRO A 260 19.18 -5.18 -4.29
N ASP A 261 19.50 -3.90 -4.47
CA ASP A 261 20.31 -3.10 -3.53
C ASP A 261 19.45 -2.30 -2.53
N MET A 262 18.12 -2.38 -2.64
CA MET A 262 17.18 -1.67 -1.77
C MET A 262 16.48 -2.61 -0.81
N GLU A 263 16.33 -2.17 0.44
CA GLU A 263 15.46 -2.83 1.40
C GLU A 263 13.99 -2.73 0.95
N ILE A 264 13.20 -3.71 1.36
CA ILE A 264 11.75 -3.77 1.13
C ILE A 264 11.02 -3.53 2.45
N TRP A 265 10.01 -2.66 2.37
CA TRP A 265 9.03 -2.41 3.40
C TRP A 265 7.68 -2.91 2.91
N ILE A 266 7.08 -3.81 3.68
CA ILE A 266 5.73 -4.30 3.44
C ILE A 266 4.80 -3.49 4.33
N THR A 267 4.31 -2.35 3.84
CA THR A 267 3.47 -1.46 4.67
C THR A 267 2.05 -1.98 4.81
N GLU A 268 1.58 -2.80 3.88
CA GLU A 268 0.31 -3.50 4.01
C GLU A 268 0.43 -4.92 3.48
N ILE A 269 0.11 -5.88 4.33
CA ILE A 269 -0.21 -7.22 3.89
C ILE A 269 -1.44 -7.73 4.63
N GLY A 270 -2.32 -8.43 3.92
CA GLY A 270 -3.55 -8.92 4.53
C GLY A 270 -4.19 -10.02 3.70
N CYS A 271 -5.04 -10.78 4.37
CA CYS A 271 -5.75 -11.88 3.75
C CYS A 271 -7.02 -11.39 3.06
N MET A 272 -7.05 -11.43 1.73
CA MET A 272 -8.19 -11.04 0.90
C MET A 272 -8.27 -11.86 -0.38
N ASP A 273 -9.48 -12.20 -0.81
CA ASP A 273 -9.72 -12.78 -2.12
C ASP A 273 -10.44 -11.80 -3.06
N TYR A 274 -9.72 -11.37 -4.11
CA TYR A 274 -10.26 -10.51 -5.17
C TYR A 274 -10.78 -11.30 -6.40
N SER A 275 -10.85 -12.64 -6.33
CA SER A 275 -11.29 -13.50 -7.43
C SER A 275 -12.77 -13.33 -7.81
N GLY A 276 -13.54 -12.55 -7.04
CA GLY A 276 -14.96 -12.29 -7.28
C GLY A 276 -15.86 -13.49 -7.00
N LYS A 277 -15.31 -14.57 -6.41
CA LYS A 277 -16.03 -15.82 -6.13
C LYS A 277 -16.80 -15.82 -4.80
N GLY A 278 -16.82 -14.69 -4.08
CA GLY A 278 -17.45 -14.60 -2.76
C GLY A 278 -16.80 -15.49 -1.70
N VAL A 279 -15.54 -15.90 -1.94
CA VAL A 279 -14.71 -16.56 -0.95
C VAL A 279 -14.16 -15.47 -0.06
N TYR A 280 -14.50 -15.54 1.22
CA TYR A 280 -13.97 -14.68 2.25
C TYR A 280 -12.73 -15.34 2.82
N CYS A 281 -11.75 -14.56 3.28
CA CYS A 281 -10.64 -15.13 4.01
C CYS A 281 -11.16 -15.61 5.36
N ASP A 282 -11.22 -16.92 5.58
CA ASP A 282 -11.53 -17.43 6.92
C ASP A 282 -10.33 -17.30 7.86
N GLN A 283 -10.56 -17.49 9.16
CA GLN A 283 -9.51 -17.35 10.16
C GLN A 283 -8.35 -18.32 9.94
N GLY A 284 -8.62 -19.54 9.46
CA GLY A 284 -7.57 -20.54 9.20
C GLY A 284 -6.66 -20.13 8.04
N THR A 285 -7.23 -19.51 7.02
CA THR A 285 -6.50 -18.96 5.87
C THR A 285 -5.67 -17.75 6.30
N ALA A 286 -6.24 -16.82 7.08
CA ALA A 286 -5.50 -15.69 7.62
C ALA A 286 -4.36 -16.12 8.55
N ASP A 287 -4.60 -17.13 9.40
CA ASP A 287 -3.60 -17.74 10.28
C ASP A 287 -2.45 -18.35 9.48
N ASN A 288 -2.75 -19.14 8.45
CA ASN A 288 -1.73 -19.74 7.58
C ASN A 288 -0.91 -18.68 6.85
N MET A 289 -1.58 -17.66 6.34
CA MET A 289 -0.94 -16.57 5.62
C MET A 289 0.02 -15.80 6.55
N MET A 290 -0.44 -15.41 7.74
CA MET A 290 0.37 -14.71 8.73
C MET A 290 1.58 -15.52 9.18
N GLU A 291 1.40 -16.81 9.51
CA GLU A 291 2.49 -17.67 9.98
C GLU A 291 3.57 -17.84 8.90
N LYS A 292 3.19 -18.15 7.67
CA LYS A 292 4.14 -18.31 6.56
C LYS A 292 4.87 -17.01 6.23
N VAL A 293 4.14 -15.89 6.11
CA VAL A 293 4.74 -14.58 5.81
C VAL A 293 5.65 -14.12 6.93
N GLN A 294 5.25 -14.25 8.20
CA GLN A 294 6.07 -13.85 9.34
C GLN A 294 7.37 -14.67 9.41
N SER A 295 7.29 -15.99 9.23
CA SER A 295 8.47 -16.87 9.19
C SER A 295 9.45 -16.46 8.08
N TRP A 296 8.92 -16.14 6.90
CA TRP A 296 9.70 -15.66 5.77
C TRP A 296 10.31 -14.27 6.02
N VAL A 297 9.54 -13.30 6.51
CA VAL A 297 10.02 -11.95 6.84
C VAL A 297 11.12 -12.00 7.89
N ASN A 298 11.01 -12.85 8.90
CA ASN A 298 12.01 -12.99 9.97
C ASN A 298 13.35 -13.55 9.45
N THR A 299 13.33 -14.38 8.42
CA THR A 299 14.52 -15.00 7.82
C THR A 299 15.07 -14.25 6.61
N THR A 300 14.37 -13.22 6.13
CA THR A 300 14.73 -12.47 4.93
C THR A 300 15.39 -11.12 5.29
N PRO A 301 16.71 -10.94 5.08
CA PRO A 301 17.45 -9.79 5.60
C PRO A 301 17.14 -8.46 4.90
N TRP A 302 16.74 -8.49 3.63
CA TRP A 302 16.38 -7.29 2.86
C TRP A 302 14.95 -6.81 3.15
N ILE A 303 14.16 -7.52 3.96
CA ILE A 303 12.90 -7.01 4.49
C ILE A 303 13.20 -6.44 5.87
N THR A 304 13.01 -5.14 6.05
CA THR A 304 13.32 -4.49 7.34
C THR A 304 12.07 -4.05 8.08
N HIS A 305 10.95 -3.86 7.38
CA HIS A 305 9.69 -3.40 7.95
C HIS A 305 8.53 -4.19 7.36
N TRP A 306 7.60 -4.64 8.20
CA TRP A 306 6.35 -5.24 7.75
C TRP A 306 5.19 -4.88 8.68
N ALA A 307 3.99 -4.72 8.12
CA ALA A 307 2.79 -4.46 8.87
C ALA A 307 1.64 -5.31 8.33
N TRP A 308 0.97 -6.02 9.23
CA TRP A 308 -0.29 -6.68 8.92
C TRP A 308 -1.42 -5.66 8.97
N TYR A 309 -2.23 -5.64 7.92
CA TYR A 309 -3.48 -4.89 7.87
C TYR A 309 -4.56 -5.84 8.43
N LEU A 310 -5.01 -5.76 9.70
CA LEU A 310 -5.39 -4.53 10.41
C LEU A 310 -5.37 -4.57 11.96
N PRO A 311 -4.61 -3.70 12.65
CA PRO A 311 -4.81 -3.39 14.05
C PRO A 311 -6.03 -2.46 14.21
N ALA A 312 -7.22 -3.00 14.00
CA ALA A 312 -8.49 -2.27 14.09
C ALA A 312 -9.60 -3.15 14.68
N LYS A 313 -10.70 -2.51 15.10
CA LYS A 313 -11.91 -3.18 15.63
C LYS A 313 -12.94 -3.50 14.56
N THR A 314 -12.86 -2.82 13.42
CA THR A 314 -13.74 -2.97 12.26
C THR A 314 -12.90 -2.89 11.00
N THR A 315 -13.45 -3.38 9.90
CA THR A 315 -12.72 -3.46 8.63
C THR A 315 -13.66 -3.31 7.45
N ASN A 316 -13.12 -2.76 6.36
CA ASN A 316 -13.72 -2.76 5.02
C ASN A 316 -13.23 -3.95 4.16
N ILE A 317 -12.37 -4.80 4.73
CA ILE A 317 -11.86 -6.04 4.13
C ILE A 317 -12.46 -7.24 4.86
N ASP A 318 -11.70 -8.31 5.07
CA ASP A 318 -12.16 -9.47 5.82
C ASP A 318 -11.96 -9.35 7.33
N TYR A 319 -12.97 -9.75 8.12
CA TYR A 319 -12.93 -9.78 9.59
C TYR A 319 -11.82 -10.67 10.15
N SER A 320 -11.36 -11.67 9.41
CA SER A 320 -10.23 -12.53 9.80
C SER A 320 -8.90 -11.78 9.96
N ASN A 321 -8.82 -10.55 9.46
CA ASN A 321 -7.65 -9.69 9.57
C ASN A 321 -7.60 -8.84 10.84
N LEU A 322 -8.67 -8.81 11.64
CA LEU A 322 -8.77 -7.93 12.81
C LEU A 322 -7.83 -8.38 13.94
N MET A 323 -6.91 -7.50 14.30
CA MET A 323 -5.95 -7.76 15.37
C MET A 323 -6.32 -7.14 16.72
N MET A 324 -7.44 -6.39 16.84
CA MET A 324 -7.76 -5.62 18.04
C MET A 324 -9.11 -5.99 18.68
N ASN A 325 -9.08 -6.23 19.99
CA ASN A 325 -10.27 -6.42 20.81
C ASN A 325 -11.03 -5.11 21.05
N GLY A 326 -12.25 -5.20 21.58
CA GLY A 326 -13.08 -4.03 21.91
C GLY A 326 -12.42 -3.04 22.89
N ASP A 327 -11.55 -3.53 23.78
CA ASP A 327 -10.80 -2.72 24.75
C ASP A 327 -9.49 -2.13 24.20
N GLY A 328 -9.11 -2.44 22.96
CA GLY A 328 -7.87 -1.97 22.34
C GLY A 328 -6.67 -2.92 22.48
N SER A 329 -6.79 -3.99 23.26
CA SER A 329 -5.74 -5.00 23.38
C SER A 329 -5.63 -5.88 22.11
N PRO A 330 -4.47 -6.51 21.85
CA PRO A 330 -4.35 -7.45 20.73
C PRO A 330 -5.25 -8.69 20.92
N THR A 331 -5.91 -9.13 19.85
CA THR A 331 -6.58 -10.44 19.76
C THR A 331 -5.54 -11.58 19.78
N THR A 332 -5.96 -12.85 19.83
CA THR A 332 -5.04 -13.99 19.62
C THR A 332 -4.28 -13.86 18.29
N PHE A 333 -4.97 -13.41 17.24
CA PHE A 333 -4.36 -13.14 15.94
C PHE A 333 -3.36 -11.97 15.99
N GLY A 334 -3.71 -10.88 16.69
CA GLY A 334 -2.78 -9.78 16.94
C GLY A 334 -1.54 -10.19 17.73
N LYS A 335 -1.68 -11.05 18.74
CA LYS A 335 -0.53 -11.60 19.48
C LYS A 335 0.36 -12.47 18.60
N LYS A 336 -0.21 -13.25 17.67
CA LYS A 336 0.55 -14.00 16.67
C LYS A 336 1.39 -13.05 15.81
N PHE A 337 0.79 -11.98 15.29
CA PHE A 337 1.51 -10.95 14.53
C PHE A 337 2.70 -10.35 15.30
N LEU A 338 2.50 -10.11 16.61
CA LEU A 338 3.52 -9.56 17.50
C LEU A 338 4.59 -10.59 17.94
N GLY A 339 4.48 -11.87 17.56
CA GLY A 339 5.39 -12.93 17.99
C GLY A 339 5.19 -13.35 19.45
N GLN A 340 3.99 -13.19 19.99
CA GLN A 340 3.63 -13.40 21.40
C GLN A 340 2.69 -14.60 21.63
N ALA A 341 2.44 -15.42 20.59
CA ALA A 341 1.50 -16.54 20.61
C ALA A 341 2.20 -17.89 20.52
#